data_AF-A0A415S3Y7-F1
#
_entry.id   AF-A0A415S3Y7-F1
#
_cell.length_a   1.000
_cell.length_b   1.000
_cell.length_c   1.000
_cell.angle_alpha   90.00
_cell.angle_beta   90.00
_cell.angle_gamma   90.00
#
_symmetry.space_group_name_H-M   'P 1'
#
loop_
_entity.id
_entity.type
_entity.pdbx_description
1 polymer ?
#
loop_
_entity_poly.entity_id
_entity_poly.type
_entity_poly.pdbx_seq_one_letter_code
_entity_poly.pdbx_strand_id
1 'polypeptide(L)' 'MYEKYLEQLEEAGKIRNLKDRSISCYKNYVSYFLKYQNKNPKELTCQDVRVFLLAKL' A
#
# COMPACT_ATOMS: atom_id res chain seq x y z
N MET A 1 7.95 -7.30 -7.52
CA MET A 1 6.60 -7.07 -8.09
C MET A 1 6.01 -5.73 -7.66
N TYR A 2 6.06 -5.38 -6.36
CA TYR A 2 5.36 -4.20 -5.84
C TYR A 2 6.10 -2.86 -5.95
N GLU A 3 7.40 -2.86 -6.25
CA GLU A 3 8.24 -1.65 -6.21
C GLU A 3 7.66 -0.49 -7.02
N LYS A 4 7.29 -0.76 -8.29
CA LYS A 4 6.65 0.23 -9.17
C LYS A 4 5.41 0.89 -8.56
N TYR A 5 4.60 0.14 -7.81
CA TYR A 5 3.39 0.67 -7.18
C TYR A 5 3.73 1.53 -5.94
N LEU A 6 4.80 1.18 -5.22
CA LEU A 6 5.28 1.95 -4.08
C LEU A 6 5.97 3.26 -4.52
N GLU A 7 6.65 3.25 -5.66
CA GLU A 7 7.20 4.46 -6.31
C GLU A 7 6.07 5.40 -6.75
N GLN A 8 5.03 4.89 -7.41
CA GLN A 8 3.85 5.68 -7.78
C GLN A 8 3.15 6.30 -6.56
N LEU A 9 3.07 5.56 -5.45
CA LEU A 9 2.54 6.08 -4.19
C LEU A 9 3.40 7.23 -3.64
N GLU A 10 4.73 7.08 -3.70
CA GLU A 10 5.67 8.11 -3.28
C GLU A 10 5.56 9.38 -4.13
N GLU A 11 5.55 9.24 -5.45
CA GLU A 11 5.39 10.35 -6.39
C GLU A 11 4.07 11.09 -6.17
N ALA A 12 2.96 10.36 -6.07
CA ALA A 12 1.65 10.94 -5.78
C ALA A 12 1.61 11.67 -4.42
N GLY A 13 2.32 11.13 -3.43
CA GLY A 13 2.48 11.77 -2.12
C GLY A 13 3.24 13.10 -2.20
N LYS A 14 4.34 13.14 -2.95
CA LYS A 14 5.15 14.36 -3.17
C LYS A 14 4.37 15.42 -3.94
N ILE A 15 3.67 15.05 -5.01
CA ILE A 15 2.83 15.97 -5.81
C ILE A 15 1.74 16.62 -4.95
N ARG A 16 1.20 15.89 -3.97
CA ARG A 16 0.19 16.38 -3.02
C ARG A 16 0.77 17.11 -1.81
N ASN A 17 2.08 17.36 -1.79
CA ASN A 17 2.81 18.00 -0.68
C ASN A 17 2.56 17.31 0.68
N LEU A 18 2.48 15.97 0.68
CA LEU A 18 2.45 15.20 1.92
C LEU A 18 3.83 15.24 2.59
N LYS A 19 3.85 15.24 3.92
CA LYS A 19 5.10 15.11 4.68
C LYS A 19 5.77 13.76 4.37
N ASP A 20 7.10 13.75 4.26
CA ASP A 20 7.89 12.53 4.01
C ASP A 20 7.56 11.40 4.99
N ARG A 21 7.33 11.75 6.28
CA ARG A 21 6.91 10.79 7.29
C ARG A 21 5.59 10.09 6.94
N SER A 22 4.61 10.85 6.44
CA SER A 22 3.32 10.29 6.03
C SER A 22 3.48 9.38 4.81
N ILE A 23 4.29 9.79 3.82
CA ILE A 23 4.58 8.98 2.64
C ILE A 23 5.27 7.67 3.04
N SER A 24 6.27 7.74 3.92
CA SER A 24 6.97 6.56 4.45
C SER A 24 6.02 5.63 5.19
N CYS A 25 5.15 6.15 6.07
CA CYS A 25 4.12 5.36 6.75
C CYS A 25 3.18 4.67 5.76
N TYR A 26 2.73 5.35 4.71
CA TYR A 26 1.88 4.77 3.68
C TYR A 26 2.60 3.67 2.88
N LYS A 27 3.84 3.92 2.43
CA LYS A 27 4.65 2.89 1.73
C LYS A 27 4.81 1.65 2.59
N ASN A 28 5.15 1.81 3.87
CA ASN A 28 5.35 0.70 4.79
C ASN A 28 4.05 -0.11 4.98
N TYR A 29 2.93 0.58 5.20
CA TYR A 29 1.65 -0.09 5.42
C TYR A 29 1.13 -0.81 4.16
N VAL A 30 1.21 -0.16 3.01
CA VAL A 30 0.82 -0.75 1.72
C VAL A 30 1.75 -1.92 1.37
N SER A 31 3.06 -1.79 1.58
CA SER A 31 4.02 -2.89 1.37
C SER A 31 3.68 -4.10 2.22
N TYR A 32 3.31 -3.89 3.49
CA TYR A 32 2.88 -4.97 4.38
C TYR A 32 1.59 -5.64 3.89
N PHE A 33 0.57 -4.86 3.51
CA PHE A 33 -0.67 -5.38 2.94
C PHE A 33 -0.43 -6.20 1.65
N LEU A 34 0.37 -5.68 0.73
CA LEU A 34 0.67 -6.35 -0.55
C LEU A 34 1.43 -7.67 -0.32
N LYS A 35 2.38 -7.69 0.61
CA LYS A 35 3.08 -8.91 1.01
C LYS A 35 2.14 -9.93 1.66
N TYR A 36 1.21 -9.48 2.51
CA TYR A 36 0.22 -10.35 3.14
C TYR A 36 -0.71 -11.00 2.13
N GLN A 37 -1.22 -10.22 1.16
CA GLN A 37 -2.12 -10.75 0.13
C GLN A 37 -1.41 -11.65 -0.87
N ASN A 38 -0.15 -11.35 -1.21
CA ASN A 38 0.64 -12.10 -2.19
C ASN A 38 -0.08 -12.28 -3.54
N LYS A 39 -0.75 -11.23 -4.01
CA LYS A 39 -1.51 -11.19 -5.27
C LYS A 39 -0.96 -10.12 -6.21
N ASN A 40 -1.29 -10.22 -7.49
CA ASN A 40 -1.07 -9.11 -8.40
C ASN A 40 -1.90 -7.89 -7.95
N PRO A 41 -1.33 -6.68 -7.83
CA PRO A 41 -2.10 -5.52 -7.38
C PRO A 41 -3.32 -5.19 -8.24
N LYS A 42 -3.32 -5.60 -9.52
CA LYS A 42 -4.48 -5.44 -10.42
C LYS A 42 -5.65 -6.38 -10.11
N GLU A 43 -5.43 -7.42 -9.31
CA GLU A 43 -6.42 -8.42 -8.92
C GLU A 43 -6.93 -8.21 -7.49
N LEU A 44 -6.42 -7.19 -6.79
CA LEU A 44 -6.85 -6.87 -5.44
C LEU A 44 -8.28 -6.37 -5.43
N THR A 45 -9.03 -6.82 -4.43
CA THR A 45 -10.43 -6.48 -4.22
C THR A 45 -10.63 -5.80 -2.87
N CYS A 46 -11.79 -5.14 -2.69
CA CYS A 46 -12.18 -4.61 -1.38
C CYS A 46 -12.29 -5.72 -0.31
N GLN A 47 -12.61 -6.95 -0.72
CA GLN A 47 -12.69 -8.08 0.21
C GLN A 47 -11.32 -8.45 0.76
N ASP A 48 -10.25 -8.36 -0.04
CA ASP A 48 -8.88 -8.59 0.41
C ASP A 48 -8.46 -7.59 1.48
N VAL A 49 -8.83 -6.32 1.30
CA VAL A 49 -8.62 -5.27 2.30
C VAL A 49 -9.37 -5.61 3.59
N ARG A 50 -10.65 -5.99 3.49
CA ARG A 50 -11.46 -6.36 4.65
C ARG A 50 -10.85 -7.54 5.43
N VAL A 51 -10.47 -8.61 4.74
CA VAL A 51 -9.84 -9.80 5.35
C VAL A 51 -8.55 -9.42 6.06
N PHE A 52 -7.69 -8.62 5.42
CA PHE A 52 -6.45 -8.16 6.03
C PHE A 52 -6.68 -7.32 7.29
N LEU A 53 -7.63 -6.38 7.26
CA LEU A 53 -7.95 -5.55 8.41
C LEU A 53 -8.51 -6.38 9.57
N LEU A 54 -9.35 -7.39 9.28
CA LEU A 54 -9.89 -8.30 10.30
C LEU A 54 -8.83 -9.21 10.89
N ALA A 55 -7.84 -9.66 10.11
CA ALA A 55 -6.74 -10.48 10.60
C ALA A 55 -5.69 -9.69 11.40
N LYS A 56 -5.70 -8.36 11.30
CA LYS A 56 -4.80 -7.46 12.02
C LYS A 56 -5.36 -7.02 13.39
N LEU A 57 -6.67 -7.16 13.61
CA LEU A 57 -7.34 -6.95 14.90
C LEU A 57 -7.07 -8.10 15.86
#